data_AF-A0A961CGB2-F1
#
_entry.id   AF-A0A961CGB2-F1
#
_cell.length_a   1.000
_cell.length_b   1.000
_cell.length_c   1.000
_cell.angle_alpha   90.00
_cell.angle_beta   90.00
_cell.angle_gamma   90.00
#
_symmetry.space_group_name_H-M   'P 1'
#
loop_
_entity.id
_entity.type
_entity.pdbx_description
1 polymer ?
#
loop_
_entity_poly.entity_id
_entity_poly.type
_entity_poly.pdbx_seq_one_letter_code
_entity_poly.pdbx_strand_id
1 'polypeptide(L)'
;GDPFVVAPTAAATAPPGRGTKPPATKRRRRRRWLVALVVLVVLAGSAAGAWAYVGWQYHEVPNVVGQPVAAAESAAADAGWQLVPTERFDETQPAGTVLEQTPVAGQRLGRDETFAVVVSSGPPPVPVPGDLVGRPVGEATDALAALGLRAGSVPAFDEEVPADHVIALAPGTPPEVTKGGEVVLIVSQGPEPRTIPGDLVGSTLADVRERLEALGLDVSPVEQFDETVPAGIVFWLDPAAGEQVPRGSTVSVGVSKGPPTVVVPDVSGMTVVEAADALEAAGLVVSGTQGSPRQDVASTSPAAGTTVKKGTSVTIITGGANNDD
;
A
#
# COMPACT_ATOMS: atom_id res chain seq x y z
N GLY A 1 42.24 16.66 71.47
CA GLY A 1 43.07 16.13 72.55
C GLY A 1 44.11 15.25 71.93
N ASP A 2 45.31 15.09 72.44
CA ASP A 2 45.96 15.44 73.71
C ASP A 2 47.38 14.80 73.59
N PRO A 3 48.33 14.90 74.54
CA PRO A 3 48.64 15.95 75.52
C PRO A 3 50.17 16.19 75.72
N PHE A 4 50.52 17.16 76.59
CA PHE A 4 51.65 17.18 77.55
C PHE A 4 53.13 17.25 77.03
N VAL A 5 54.15 17.84 77.68
CA VAL A 5 54.37 18.75 78.85
C VAL A 5 55.88 19.09 78.94
N VAL A 6 56.21 20.35 79.30
CA VAL A 6 57.34 20.92 80.11
C VAL A 6 58.84 20.79 79.71
N ALA A 7 59.51 21.95 79.89
CA ALA A 7 60.91 22.46 79.78
C ALA A 7 62.04 21.64 80.51
N PRO A 8 63.38 21.97 80.57
CA PRO A 8 64.04 23.32 80.48
C PRO A 8 65.55 23.44 80.04
N THR A 9 66.08 24.69 80.06
CA THR A 9 67.45 25.24 80.43
C THR A 9 68.81 24.77 79.85
N ALA A 10 69.47 25.71 79.13
CA ALA A 10 70.86 26.29 79.14
C ALA A 10 72.20 25.50 79.09
N ALA A 11 73.19 26.20 78.47
CA ALA A 11 74.68 26.13 78.51
C ALA A 11 75.41 25.01 77.74
N ALA A 12 76.68 25.08 77.30
CA ALA A 12 77.64 26.06 76.75
C ALA A 12 79.02 25.32 76.64
N THR A 13 79.96 25.82 75.80
CA THR A 13 81.45 25.60 75.85
C THR A 13 81.96 24.29 75.19
N ALA A 14 83.07 24.14 74.43
CA ALA A 14 84.10 24.95 73.73
C ALA A 14 85.03 23.96 72.92
N PRO A 15 85.97 24.44 72.06
CA PRO A 15 86.65 23.69 70.96
C PRO A 15 88.12 23.30 71.35
N PRO A 16 89.10 22.90 70.49
CA PRO A 16 89.72 23.72 69.41
C PRO A 16 90.38 22.95 68.22
N GLY A 17 91.01 23.65 67.26
CA GLY A 17 92.05 23.07 66.40
C GLY A 17 92.35 23.83 65.08
N ARG A 18 93.49 24.51 65.00
CA ARG A 18 93.97 25.40 63.91
C ARG A 18 94.70 24.67 62.77
N GLY A 19 94.67 25.27 61.58
CA GLY A 19 95.71 25.22 60.54
C GLY A 19 95.48 26.32 59.49
N THR A 20 96.02 27.54 59.67
CA THR A 20 97.18 28.17 58.97
C THR A 20 97.04 28.52 57.46
N LYS A 21 96.75 29.81 57.18
CA LYS A 21 97.47 30.78 56.28
C LYS A 21 97.54 30.55 54.72
N PRO A 22 97.88 31.57 53.87
CA PRO A 22 96.96 32.38 53.02
C PRO A 22 97.40 32.46 51.50
N PRO A 23 97.20 33.54 50.69
CA PRO A 23 96.01 34.18 50.12
C PRO A 23 96.02 34.31 48.55
N ALA A 24 95.07 35.09 47.99
CA ALA A 24 95.08 35.78 46.67
C ALA A 24 94.54 34.97 45.46
N THR A 25 93.77 35.47 44.48
CA THR A 25 93.52 36.81 43.95
C THR A 25 92.12 36.92 43.30
N LYS A 26 91.52 38.11 43.34
CA LYS A 26 90.34 38.53 42.56
C LYS A 26 90.72 38.69 41.08
N ARG A 27 90.15 37.90 40.14
CA ARG A 27 89.88 38.36 38.75
C ARG A 27 89.06 37.47 37.79
N ARG A 28 88.34 36.42 38.24
CA ARG A 28 87.60 35.50 37.31
C ARG A 28 86.06 35.52 37.37
N ARG A 29 85.42 36.27 38.28
CA ARG A 29 83.96 36.23 38.48
C ARG A 29 83.12 36.95 37.42
N ARG A 30 83.61 38.01 36.77
CA ARG A 30 82.81 38.79 35.79
C ARG A 30 82.59 38.08 34.45
N ARG A 31 83.59 37.32 33.95
CA ARG A 31 83.43 36.51 32.72
C ARG A 31 82.45 35.34 32.92
N ARG A 32 82.39 34.74 34.11
CA ARG A 32 81.45 33.66 34.42
C ARG A 32 80.00 34.14 34.47
N TRP A 33 79.75 35.35 34.98
CA TRP A 33 78.42 35.96 34.97
C TRP A 33 77.98 36.38 33.57
N LEU A 34 78.89 36.90 32.73
CA LEU A 34 78.58 37.21 31.34
C LEU A 34 78.30 35.95 30.50
N VAL A 35 79.06 34.87 30.70
CA VAL A 35 78.78 33.58 30.03
C VAL A 35 77.47 32.97 30.51
N ALA A 36 77.16 33.03 31.81
CA ALA A 36 75.89 32.55 32.34
C ALA A 36 74.69 33.37 31.83
N LEU A 37 74.83 34.70 31.68
CA LEU A 37 73.81 35.56 31.10
C LEU A 37 73.59 35.25 29.61
N VAL A 38 74.67 35.05 28.84
CA VAL A 38 74.57 34.66 27.42
C VAL A 38 73.92 33.29 27.27
N VAL A 39 74.28 32.31 28.10
CA VAL A 39 73.64 30.98 28.09
C VAL A 39 72.16 31.07 28.50
N LEU A 40 71.80 31.93 29.46
CA LEU A 40 70.41 32.13 29.87
C LEU A 40 69.59 32.89 28.82
N VAL A 41 70.18 33.85 28.10
CA VAL A 41 69.55 34.53 26.96
C VAL A 41 69.41 33.59 25.76
N VAL A 42 70.37 32.69 25.53
CA VAL A 42 70.27 31.65 24.49
C VAL A 42 69.24 30.60 24.88
N LEU A 43 69.18 30.17 26.15
CA LEU A 43 68.17 29.22 26.64
C LEU A 43 66.77 29.84 26.70
N ALA A 44 66.63 31.10 27.09
CA ALA A 44 65.38 31.84 27.05
C ALA A 44 64.97 32.17 25.62
N GLY A 45 65.92 32.48 24.73
CA GLY A 45 65.69 32.68 23.30
C GLY A 45 65.37 31.38 22.56
N SER A 46 65.91 30.24 22.99
CA SER A 46 65.56 28.92 22.46
C SER A 46 64.25 28.39 23.05
N ALA A 47 63.90 28.76 24.29
CA ALA A 47 62.60 28.44 24.89
C ALA A 47 61.49 29.34 24.33
N ALA A 48 61.72 30.64 24.16
CA ALA A 48 60.80 31.56 23.47
C ALA A 48 60.76 31.26 21.97
N GLY A 49 61.89 30.90 21.37
CA GLY A 49 61.99 30.39 20.01
C GLY A 49 61.21 29.09 19.86
N ALA A 50 61.38 28.11 20.75
CA ALA A 50 60.60 26.87 20.76
C ALA A 50 59.12 27.09 21.09
N TRP A 51 58.77 28.03 21.97
CA TRP A 51 57.38 28.36 22.32
C TRP A 51 56.67 29.10 21.18
N ALA A 52 57.37 30.00 20.48
CA ALA A 52 56.90 30.62 19.24
C ALA A 52 56.88 29.64 18.04
N TYR A 53 57.81 28.68 18.00
CA TYR A 53 57.91 27.66 16.94
C TYR A 53 56.88 26.52 17.12
N VAL A 54 56.47 26.24 18.36
CA VAL A 54 55.39 25.30 18.69
C VAL A 54 54.02 25.97 18.62
N GLY A 55 53.94 27.30 18.77
CA GLY A 55 52.68 28.03 18.89
C GLY A 55 51.95 28.43 17.60
N TRP A 56 52.59 28.39 16.42
CA TRP A 56 52.04 28.93 15.16
C TRP A 56 52.34 28.07 13.93
N GLN A 57 51.89 26.82 13.92
CA GLN A 57 51.82 26.05 12.66
C GLN A 57 50.52 26.41 11.95
N TYR A 58 50.65 27.29 10.95
CA TYR A 58 49.58 27.62 10.03
C TYR A 58 49.66 26.70 8.82
N HIS A 59 48.50 26.18 8.39
CA HIS A 59 48.34 25.46 7.14
C HIS A 59 47.54 26.32 6.16
N GLU A 60 47.84 26.22 4.87
CA GLU A 60 47.04 26.88 3.85
C GLU A 60 45.76 26.10 3.62
N VAL A 61 44.62 26.79 3.64
CA VAL A 61 43.31 26.20 3.43
C VAL A 61 43.16 25.75 1.97
N PRO A 62 42.98 24.46 1.68
CA PRO A 62 42.78 23.99 0.31
C PRO A 62 41.39 24.38 -0.21
N ASN A 63 41.21 24.33 -1.54
CA ASN A 63 39.90 24.47 -2.15
C ASN A 63 39.17 23.11 -2.15
N VAL A 64 38.15 23.00 -1.31
CA VAL A 64 37.28 21.82 -1.21
C VAL A 64 35.89 22.08 -1.78
N VAL A 65 35.59 23.31 -2.23
CA VAL A 65 34.32 23.63 -2.89
C VAL A 65 34.17 22.79 -4.16
N GLY A 66 33.01 22.16 -4.30
CA GLY A 66 32.69 21.22 -5.39
C GLY A 66 33.27 19.82 -5.20
N GLN A 67 33.96 19.53 -4.10
CA GLN A 67 34.46 18.21 -3.76
C GLN A 67 33.54 17.49 -2.75
N PRO A 68 33.64 16.15 -2.60
CA PRO A 68 32.97 15.43 -1.52
C PRO A 68 33.43 15.91 -0.15
N VAL A 69 32.55 15.91 0.85
CA VAL A 69 32.86 16.32 2.25
C VAL A 69 34.07 15.57 2.84
N ALA A 70 34.31 14.33 2.40
CA ALA A 70 35.49 13.55 2.77
C ALA A 70 36.83 14.25 2.45
N ALA A 71 36.88 15.10 1.42
CA ALA A 71 38.06 15.90 1.11
C ALA A 71 38.28 17.01 2.15
N ALA A 72 37.20 17.63 2.63
CA ALA A 72 37.25 18.61 3.73
C ALA A 72 37.63 17.97 5.06
N GLU A 73 37.12 16.77 5.34
CA GLU A 73 37.50 15.96 6.51
C GLU A 73 38.99 15.61 6.48
N SER A 74 39.50 15.15 5.34
CA SER A 74 40.92 14.83 5.17
C SER A 74 41.79 16.07 5.37
N ALA A 75 41.43 17.19 4.74
CA ALA A 75 42.16 18.45 4.88
C ALA A 75 42.18 18.96 6.33
N ALA A 76 41.05 18.86 7.04
CA ALA A 76 40.97 19.23 8.44
C ALA A 76 41.81 18.30 9.33
N ALA A 77 41.79 17.00 9.08
CA ALA A 77 42.58 16.03 9.84
C ALA A 77 44.09 16.24 9.65
N ASP A 78 44.54 16.45 8.41
CA ASP A 78 45.96 16.64 8.07
C ASP A 78 46.53 17.92 8.69
N ALA A 79 45.73 18.99 8.72
CA ALA A 79 46.13 20.29 9.28
C ALA A 79 45.81 20.45 10.78
N GLY A 80 45.07 19.51 11.37
CA GLY A 80 44.62 19.56 12.76
C GLY A 80 43.60 20.66 13.04
N TRP A 81 42.68 20.92 12.10
CA TRP A 81 41.58 21.89 12.25
C TRP A 81 40.31 21.23 12.82
N GLN A 82 39.45 22.05 13.44
CA GLN A 82 38.13 21.61 13.89
C GLN A 82 37.12 21.77 12.75
N LEU A 83 36.71 20.66 12.11
CA LEU A 83 35.70 20.68 11.06
C LEU A 83 34.31 20.92 11.66
N VAL A 84 33.59 21.91 11.13
CA VAL A 84 32.18 22.19 11.46
C VAL A 84 31.35 22.12 10.18
N PRO A 85 30.81 20.93 9.83
CA PRO A 85 29.93 20.80 8.68
C PRO A 85 28.52 21.31 9.03
N THR A 86 27.93 22.08 8.12
CA THR A 86 26.52 22.52 8.17
C THR A 86 25.83 22.10 6.88
N GLU A 87 24.61 21.59 6.95
CA GLU A 87 23.88 21.14 5.75
C GLU A 87 22.97 22.24 5.18
N ARG A 88 22.88 22.29 3.85
CA ARG A 88 21.96 23.16 3.10
C ARG A 88 21.42 22.41 1.88
N PHE A 89 20.15 22.62 1.54
CA PHE A 89 19.58 22.08 0.31
C PHE A 89 20.18 22.76 -0.93
N ASP A 90 20.40 21.99 -1.99
CA ASP A 90 20.91 22.46 -3.26
C ASP A 90 20.38 21.60 -4.41
N GLU A 91 19.78 22.22 -5.43
CA GLU A 91 19.21 21.49 -6.58
C GLU A 91 20.26 21.11 -7.63
N THR A 92 21.45 21.70 -7.57
CA THR A 92 22.47 21.58 -8.64
C THR A 92 23.60 20.63 -8.26
N GLN A 93 23.96 20.58 -6.97
CA GLN A 93 25.04 19.75 -6.47
C GLN A 93 24.51 18.50 -5.75
N PRO A 94 25.05 17.30 -6.04
CA PRO A 94 24.68 16.07 -5.33
C PRO A 94 24.88 16.19 -3.82
N ALA A 95 24.08 15.45 -3.06
CA ALA A 95 24.24 15.35 -1.61
C ALA A 95 25.66 14.91 -1.23
N GLY A 96 26.23 15.52 -0.19
CA GLY A 96 27.60 15.27 0.27
C GLY A 96 28.68 16.13 -0.42
N THR A 97 28.29 17.01 -1.37
CA THR A 97 29.22 17.95 -2.03
C THR A 97 29.37 19.23 -1.22
N VAL A 98 30.59 19.73 -1.03
CA VAL A 98 30.84 21.01 -0.34
C VAL A 98 30.43 22.16 -1.26
N LEU A 99 29.51 23.00 -0.78
CA LEU A 99 28.99 24.17 -1.46
C LEU A 99 29.82 25.42 -1.15
N GLU A 100 30.17 25.58 0.12
CA GLU A 100 30.88 26.75 0.63
C GLU A 100 31.87 26.30 1.72
N GLN A 101 32.96 27.04 1.86
CA GLN A 101 33.96 26.80 2.90
C GLN A 101 34.34 28.11 3.57
N THR A 102 34.64 28.05 4.86
CA THR A 102 35.17 29.16 5.64
C THR A 102 36.27 28.63 6.57
N PRO A 103 37.52 29.13 6.46
CA PRO A 103 37.96 30.22 5.57
C PRO A 103 38.03 29.83 4.08
N VAL A 104 38.10 30.84 3.21
CA VAL A 104 38.24 30.61 1.77
C VAL A 104 39.63 30.06 1.41
N ALA A 105 39.72 29.35 0.29
CA ALA A 105 40.95 28.72 -0.15
C ALA A 105 42.12 29.71 -0.25
N GLY A 106 43.32 29.24 0.12
CA GLY A 106 44.56 30.02 0.16
C GLY A 106 44.74 30.89 1.40
N GLN A 107 43.75 30.99 2.30
CA GLN A 107 43.96 31.60 3.62
C GLN A 107 44.78 30.70 4.53
N ARG A 108 45.41 31.29 5.54
CA ARG A 108 46.17 30.57 6.56
C ARG A 108 45.29 30.34 7.77
N LEU A 109 45.16 29.08 8.17
CA LEU A 109 44.38 28.67 9.33
C LEU A 109 45.30 27.93 10.30
N GLY A 110 45.30 28.36 11.56
CA GLY A 110 46.09 27.77 12.62
C GLY A 110 45.56 26.41 13.07
N ARG A 111 46.41 25.59 13.66
CA ARG A 111 45.99 24.35 14.33
C ARG A 111 44.89 24.64 15.38
N ASP A 112 43.95 23.71 15.51
CA ASP A 112 42.78 23.75 16.40
C ASP A 112 41.77 24.87 16.09
N GLU A 113 42.00 25.68 15.05
CA GLU A 113 41.01 26.66 14.57
C GLU A 113 39.90 25.98 13.76
N THR A 114 38.76 26.68 13.65
CA THR A 114 37.56 26.14 13.02
C THR A 114 37.62 26.24 11.50
N PHE A 115 37.43 25.11 10.84
CA PHE A 115 37.18 25.03 9.41
C PHE A 115 35.70 24.66 9.20
N ALA A 116 34.88 25.64 8.83
CA ALA A 116 33.46 25.43 8.58
C ALA A 116 33.21 25.14 7.11
N VAL A 117 32.34 24.17 6.82
CA VAL A 117 31.92 23.85 5.46
C VAL A 117 30.40 23.75 5.39
N VAL A 118 29.82 24.25 4.31
CA VAL A 118 28.41 24.04 3.98
C VAL A 118 28.33 22.90 2.98
N VAL A 119 27.60 21.85 3.31
CA VAL A 119 27.47 20.62 2.52
C VAL A 119 26.08 20.54 1.93
N SER A 120 25.98 20.15 0.66
CA SER A 120 24.71 19.86 0.01
C SER A 120 24.03 18.67 0.68
N SER A 121 22.77 18.84 1.08
CA SER A 121 21.87 17.73 1.43
C SER A 121 21.08 17.23 0.21
N GLY A 122 21.37 17.75 -0.99
CA GLY A 122 20.65 17.47 -2.22
C GLY A 122 19.42 18.38 -2.42
N PRO A 123 18.57 18.06 -3.42
CA PRO A 123 17.37 18.84 -3.70
C PRO A 123 16.42 18.85 -2.50
N PRO A 124 15.68 19.94 -2.27
CA PRO A 124 14.69 19.96 -1.20
C PRO A 124 13.63 18.87 -1.42
N PRO A 125 13.19 18.19 -0.34
CA PRO A 125 12.13 17.20 -0.44
C PRO A 125 10.81 17.88 -0.84
N VAL A 126 9.99 17.14 -1.59
CA VAL A 126 8.72 17.59 -2.15
C VAL A 126 7.59 16.92 -1.35
N PRO A 127 6.65 17.69 -0.79
CA PRO A 127 5.54 17.11 -0.04
C PRO A 127 4.60 16.33 -0.98
N VAL A 128 4.17 15.15 -0.54
CA VAL A 128 3.17 14.35 -1.25
C VAL A 128 1.80 14.92 -0.94
N PRO A 129 0.99 15.28 -1.95
CA PRO A 129 -0.36 15.80 -1.70
C PRO A 129 -1.23 14.78 -0.97
N GLY A 130 -1.91 15.22 0.08
CA GLY A 130 -2.81 14.36 0.88
C GLY A 130 -4.19 14.17 0.25
N ASP A 131 -4.52 14.94 -0.78
CA ASP A 131 -5.81 14.94 -1.48
C ASP A 131 -5.84 14.02 -2.70
N LEU A 132 -4.82 13.17 -2.91
CA LEU A 132 -4.78 12.24 -4.04
C LEU A 132 -5.82 11.12 -3.92
N VAL A 133 -6.20 10.76 -2.68
CA VAL A 133 -7.17 9.70 -2.40
C VAL A 133 -8.57 10.13 -2.88
N GLY A 134 -9.24 9.23 -3.59
CA GLY A 134 -10.56 9.45 -4.18
C GLY A 134 -10.54 10.25 -5.49
N ARG A 135 -9.39 10.73 -5.95
CA ARG A 135 -9.29 11.39 -7.26
C ARG A 135 -9.12 10.37 -8.40
N PRO A 136 -9.51 10.73 -9.63
CA PRO A 136 -9.15 9.95 -10.81
C PRO A 136 -7.63 9.78 -10.90
N VAL A 137 -7.16 8.58 -11.25
CA VAL A 137 -5.71 8.25 -11.32
C VAL A 137 -4.94 9.18 -12.26
N GLY A 138 -5.58 9.63 -13.35
CA GLY A 138 -5.01 10.60 -14.28
C GLY A 138 -4.71 11.94 -13.60
N GLU A 139 -5.68 12.50 -12.87
CA GLU A 139 -5.49 13.76 -12.15
C GLU A 139 -4.45 13.65 -11.03
N ALA A 140 -4.43 12.52 -10.32
CA ALA A 140 -3.43 12.26 -9.28
C ALA A 140 -2.03 12.17 -9.87
N THR A 141 -1.89 11.52 -11.03
CA THR A 141 -0.62 11.42 -11.76
C THR A 141 -0.14 12.78 -12.24
N ASP A 142 -1.03 13.61 -12.79
CA ASP A 142 -0.71 14.98 -13.22
C ASP A 142 -0.30 15.87 -12.05
N ALA A 143 -0.98 15.76 -10.90
CA ALA A 143 -0.64 16.49 -9.69
C ALA A 143 0.77 16.12 -9.17
N LEU A 144 1.12 14.82 -9.18
CA LEU A 144 2.46 14.36 -8.83
C LEU A 144 3.51 14.85 -9.85
N ALA A 145 3.21 14.77 -11.15
CA ALA A 145 4.12 15.22 -12.20
C ALA A 145 4.40 16.73 -12.12
N ALA A 146 3.40 17.55 -11.78
CA ALA A 146 3.55 18.99 -11.58
C ALA A 146 4.51 19.33 -10.43
N LEU A 147 4.63 18.44 -9.44
CA LEU A 147 5.58 18.53 -8.33
C LEU A 147 6.95 17.93 -8.65
N GLY A 148 7.14 17.44 -9.88
CA GLY A 148 8.36 16.74 -10.29
C GLY A 148 8.51 15.35 -9.67
N LEU A 149 7.42 14.76 -9.19
CA LEU A 149 7.37 13.38 -8.69
C LEU A 149 6.90 12.43 -9.81
N ARG A 150 7.23 11.16 -9.68
CA ARG A 150 6.77 10.10 -10.58
C ARG A 150 5.64 9.33 -9.91
N ALA A 151 4.61 8.98 -10.66
CA ALA A 151 3.53 8.11 -10.18
C ALA A 151 3.80 6.66 -10.58
N GLY A 152 3.78 5.76 -9.60
CA GLY A 152 3.61 4.32 -9.80
C GLY A 152 2.17 3.93 -9.46
N SER A 153 1.71 2.78 -9.95
CA SER A 153 0.35 2.30 -9.64
C SER A 153 0.28 0.80 -9.45
N VAL A 154 -0.50 0.36 -8.46
CA VAL A 154 -0.83 -1.05 -8.22
C VAL A 154 -2.36 -1.20 -8.23
N PRO A 155 -2.92 -2.15 -9.00
CA PRO A 155 -4.35 -2.37 -9.01
C PRO A 155 -4.84 -3.07 -7.73
N ALA A 156 -6.03 -2.71 -7.26
CA ALA A 156 -6.77 -3.39 -6.21
C ALA A 156 -8.28 -3.31 -6.46
N PHE A 157 -9.06 -4.25 -5.92
CA PHE A 157 -10.52 -4.17 -5.94
C PHE A 157 -11.04 -3.39 -4.74
N ASP A 158 -12.08 -2.60 -4.96
CA ASP A 158 -12.76 -1.84 -3.92
C ASP A 158 -14.26 -1.74 -4.25
N GLU A 159 -15.10 -2.02 -3.27
CA GLU A 159 -16.56 -2.07 -3.44
C GLU A 159 -17.21 -0.67 -3.52
N GLU A 160 -16.53 0.36 -3.02
CA GLU A 160 -17.06 1.72 -2.91
C GLU A 160 -16.38 2.69 -3.89
N VAL A 161 -15.07 2.53 -4.12
CA VAL A 161 -14.29 3.40 -5.00
C VAL A 161 -14.47 2.99 -6.46
N PRO A 162 -14.95 3.88 -7.36
CA PRO A 162 -15.10 3.58 -8.78
C PRO A 162 -13.78 3.14 -9.42
N ALA A 163 -13.87 2.38 -10.50
CA ALA A 163 -12.69 2.04 -11.30
C ALA A 163 -11.91 3.30 -11.72
N ASP A 164 -10.60 3.16 -11.87
CA ASP A 164 -9.66 4.22 -12.25
C ASP A 164 -9.55 5.38 -11.24
N HIS A 165 -10.00 5.19 -10.00
CA HIS A 165 -9.79 6.13 -8.90
C HIS A 165 -8.76 5.62 -7.89
N VAL A 166 -8.07 6.54 -7.22
CA VAL A 166 -7.08 6.20 -6.19
C VAL A 166 -7.80 5.81 -4.91
N ILE A 167 -7.59 4.57 -4.45
CA ILE A 167 -8.09 4.07 -3.17
C ILE A 167 -7.25 4.61 -2.03
N ALA A 168 -5.92 4.54 -2.19
CA ALA A 168 -4.95 4.90 -1.17
C ALA A 168 -3.56 5.09 -1.79
N LEU A 169 -2.64 5.63 -1.01
CA LEU A 169 -1.21 5.52 -1.31
C LEU A 169 -0.68 4.18 -0.79
N ALA A 170 0.40 3.67 -1.38
CA ALA A 170 1.04 2.46 -0.90
C ALA A 170 1.45 2.60 0.59
N PRO A 171 1.30 1.55 1.42
CA PRO A 171 1.72 1.59 2.82
C PRO A 171 3.18 2.00 2.96
N GLY A 172 3.45 2.95 3.87
CA GLY A 172 4.80 3.47 4.09
C GLY A 172 5.25 4.55 3.09
N THR A 173 4.35 5.05 2.21
CA THR A 173 4.64 6.24 1.42
C THR A 173 5.01 7.41 2.36
N PRO A 174 6.22 7.98 2.26
CA PRO A 174 6.64 9.05 3.14
C PRO A 174 5.85 10.34 2.82
N PRO A 175 5.65 11.24 3.81
CA PRO A 175 4.93 12.49 3.60
C PRO A 175 5.67 13.45 2.65
N GLU A 176 6.98 13.25 2.48
CA GLU A 176 7.80 13.99 1.54
C GLU A 176 8.72 13.03 0.80
N VAL A 177 8.91 13.28 -0.50
CA VAL A 177 9.71 12.46 -1.40
C VAL A 177 10.74 13.36 -2.08
N THR A 178 11.94 12.85 -2.31
CA THR A 178 12.95 13.60 -3.06
C THR A 178 12.44 13.93 -4.47
N LYS A 179 12.85 15.07 -5.02
CA LYS A 179 12.49 15.46 -6.39
C LYS A 179 12.83 14.33 -7.38
N GLY A 180 11.87 13.92 -8.21
CA GLY A 180 11.98 12.78 -9.13
C GLY A 180 11.73 11.41 -8.51
N GLY A 181 11.49 11.33 -7.20
CA GLY A 181 11.11 10.09 -6.52
C GLY A 181 9.71 9.62 -6.90
N GLU A 182 9.42 8.38 -6.57
CA GLU A 182 8.20 7.68 -6.97
C GLU A 182 7.19 7.62 -5.82
N VAL A 183 5.93 7.92 -6.12
CA VAL A 183 4.77 7.75 -5.24
C VAL A 183 3.87 6.69 -5.84
N VAL A 184 3.66 5.59 -5.11
CA VAL A 184 2.85 4.47 -5.60
C VAL A 184 1.40 4.65 -5.15
N LEU A 185 0.49 4.72 -6.13
CA LEU A 185 -0.95 4.81 -5.95
C LEU A 185 -1.57 3.41 -5.98
N ILE A 186 -2.48 3.13 -5.05
CA ILE A 186 -3.36 1.97 -5.13
C ILE A 186 -4.61 2.41 -5.90
N VAL A 187 -4.84 1.79 -7.06
CA VAL A 187 -5.90 2.20 -7.99
C VAL A 187 -7.01 1.16 -8.02
N SER A 188 -8.24 1.62 -7.89
CA SER A 188 -9.43 0.76 -7.92
C SER A 188 -9.65 0.17 -9.30
N GLN A 189 -9.91 -1.13 -9.35
CA GLN A 189 -10.50 -1.83 -10.50
C GLN A 189 -12.03 -1.91 -10.41
N GLY A 190 -12.63 -1.25 -9.41
CA GLY A 190 -14.03 -1.38 -9.02
C GLY A 190 -14.28 -2.62 -8.13
N PRO A 191 -15.54 -2.98 -7.94
CA PRO A 191 -15.93 -4.14 -7.14
C PRO A 191 -15.34 -5.44 -7.69
N GLU A 192 -15.05 -6.39 -6.79
CA GLU A 192 -14.53 -7.70 -7.20
C GLU A 192 -15.60 -8.46 -8.02
N PRO A 193 -15.23 -9.06 -9.17
CA PRO A 193 -16.14 -9.92 -9.94
C PRO A 193 -16.70 -11.07 -9.11
N ARG A 194 -17.94 -11.46 -9.41
CA ARG A 194 -18.68 -12.49 -8.70
C ARG A 194 -18.73 -13.76 -9.55
N THR A 195 -18.38 -14.88 -8.95
CA THR A 195 -18.46 -16.19 -9.60
C THR A 195 -19.86 -16.76 -9.41
N ILE A 196 -20.50 -17.19 -10.50
CA ILE A 196 -21.81 -17.84 -10.45
C ILE A 196 -21.66 -19.24 -9.83
N PRO A 197 -22.38 -19.56 -8.73
CA PRO A 197 -22.29 -20.87 -8.10
C PRO A 197 -22.70 -22.03 -9.03
N GLY A 198 -22.03 -23.16 -8.88
CA GLY A 198 -22.22 -24.32 -9.76
C GLY A 198 -23.45 -25.18 -9.47
N ASP A 199 -24.07 -25.01 -8.30
CA ASP A 199 -25.15 -25.86 -7.78
C ASP A 199 -26.55 -25.24 -7.95
N LEU A 200 -26.66 -24.20 -8.78
CA LEU A 200 -27.91 -23.47 -8.99
C LEU A 200 -28.87 -24.16 -9.97
N VAL A 201 -28.35 -24.91 -10.95
CA VAL A 201 -29.19 -25.72 -11.86
C VAL A 201 -29.77 -26.91 -11.09
N GLY A 202 -31.07 -27.14 -11.24
CA GLY A 202 -31.83 -28.15 -10.48
C GLY A 202 -32.38 -27.63 -9.14
N SER A 203 -32.03 -26.42 -8.73
CA SER A 203 -32.57 -25.77 -7.53
C SER A 203 -33.89 -25.02 -7.82
N THR A 204 -34.57 -24.56 -6.76
CA THR A 204 -35.78 -23.74 -6.93
C THR A 204 -35.42 -22.29 -7.29
N LEU A 205 -36.32 -21.57 -7.96
CA LEU A 205 -36.12 -20.14 -8.25
C LEU A 205 -35.85 -19.30 -6.98
N ALA A 206 -36.49 -19.66 -5.85
CA ALA A 206 -36.31 -18.95 -4.59
C ALA A 206 -34.87 -19.10 -4.07
N ASP A 207 -34.35 -20.33 -4.04
CA ASP A 207 -32.99 -20.61 -3.59
C ASP A 207 -31.94 -19.95 -4.50
N VAL A 208 -32.18 -19.99 -5.82
CA VAL A 208 -31.29 -19.35 -6.81
C VAL A 208 -31.28 -17.85 -6.63
N ARG A 209 -32.45 -17.24 -6.42
CA ARG A 209 -32.57 -15.80 -6.15
C ARG A 209 -31.77 -15.38 -4.93
N GLU A 210 -31.98 -16.06 -3.80
CA GLU A 210 -31.30 -15.75 -2.55
C GLU A 210 -29.78 -15.79 -2.69
N ARG A 211 -29.25 -16.83 -3.35
CA ARG A 211 -27.81 -17.01 -3.53
C ARG A 211 -27.17 -15.99 -4.46
N LEU A 212 -27.85 -15.64 -5.55
CA LEU A 212 -27.35 -14.64 -6.50
C LEU A 212 -27.43 -13.22 -5.92
N GLU A 213 -28.53 -12.89 -5.22
CA GLU A 213 -28.68 -11.60 -4.55
C GLU A 213 -27.67 -11.43 -3.40
N ALA A 214 -27.34 -12.51 -2.66
CA ALA A 214 -26.27 -12.48 -1.66
C ALA A 214 -24.88 -12.17 -2.27
N LEU A 215 -24.69 -12.53 -3.54
CA LEU A 215 -23.52 -12.14 -4.33
C LEU A 215 -23.67 -10.76 -4.96
N GLY A 216 -24.72 -9.99 -4.65
CA GLY A 216 -24.97 -8.68 -5.25
C GLY A 216 -25.21 -8.75 -6.75
N LEU A 217 -25.79 -9.86 -7.23
CA LEU A 217 -26.20 -10.05 -8.62
C LEU A 217 -27.73 -9.96 -8.73
N ASP A 218 -28.20 -9.42 -9.84
CA ASP A 218 -29.62 -9.32 -10.13
C ASP A 218 -30.13 -10.58 -10.83
N VAL A 219 -31.41 -10.92 -10.62
CA VAL A 219 -31.99 -12.17 -11.14
C VAL A 219 -33.16 -11.87 -12.08
N SER A 220 -33.06 -12.35 -13.32
CA SER A 220 -34.11 -12.24 -14.33
C SER A 220 -34.68 -13.62 -14.69
N PRO A 221 -35.83 -14.04 -14.12
CA PRO A 221 -36.43 -15.32 -14.43
C PRO A 221 -37.06 -15.33 -15.83
N VAL A 222 -36.81 -16.41 -16.57
CA VAL A 222 -37.38 -16.70 -17.89
C VAL A 222 -38.13 -18.02 -17.81
N GLU A 223 -39.46 -17.95 -17.80
CA GLU A 223 -40.30 -19.14 -17.70
C GLU A 223 -40.49 -19.83 -19.06
N GLN A 224 -40.27 -21.14 -19.11
CA GLN A 224 -40.45 -21.95 -20.32
C GLN A 224 -41.07 -23.31 -19.98
N PHE A 225 -41.88 -23.88 -20.87
CA PHE A 225 -42.39 -25.24 -20.69
C PHE A 225 -41.29 -26.26 -20.97
N ASP A 226 -41.19 -27.28 -20.13
CA ASP A 226 -40.23 -28.38 -20.28
C ASP A 226 -40.92 -29.70 -19.91
N GLU A 227 -40.78 -30.72 -20.77
CA GLU A 227 -41.43 -32.01 -20.56
C GLU A 227 -40.77 -32.86 -19.46
N THR A 228 -39.49 -32.60 -19.19
CA THR A 228 -38.62 -33.41 -18.32
C THR A 228 -38.34 -32.75 -16.98
N VAL A 229 -38.31 -31.42 -16.93
CA VAL A 229 -38.01 -30.65 -15.73
C VAL A 229 -39.31 -30.27 -15.00
N PRO A 230 -39.45 -30.58 -13.69
CA PRO A 230 -40.62 -30.18 -12.90
C PRO A 230 -40.83 -28.65 -12.88
N ALA A 231 -42.09 -28.22 -12.74
CA ALA A 231 -42.42 -26.80 -12.63
C ALA A 231 -41.75 -26.14 -11.42
N GLY A 232 -41.22 -24.92 -11.60
CA GLY A 232 -40.54 -24.14 -10.57
C GLY A 232 -39.05 -24.45 -10.39
N ILE A 233 -38.52 -25.43 -11.13
CA ILE A 233 -37.11 -25.81 -11.09
C ILE A 233 -36.32 -25.07 -12.16
N VAL A 234 -35.13 -24.61 -11.79
CA VAL A 234 -34.19 -23.96 -12.70
C VAL A 234 -33.48 -25.00 -13.54
N PHE A 235 -33.49 -24.82 -14.86
CA PHE A 235 -32.85 -25.76 -15.80
C PHE A 235 -31.67 -25.18 -16.58
N TRP A 236 -31.53 -23.86 -16.62
CA TRP A 236 -30.35 -23.19 -17.16
C TRP A 236 -30.14 -21.79 -16.58
N LEU A 237 -28.94 -21.26 -16.79
CA LEU A 237 -28.48 -19.94 -16.37
C LEU A 237 -27.68 -19.30 -17.50
N ASP A 238 -27.77 -17.99 -17.62
CA ASP A 238 -26.89 -17.17 -18.45
C ASP A 238 -26.59 -15.85 -17.73
N PRO A 239 -25.32 -15.56 -17.37
CA PRO A 239 -24.12 -16.35 -17.65
C PRO A 239 -24.09 -17.71 -16.93
N ALA A 240 -23.29 -18.65 -17.45
CA ALA A 240 -23.30 -20.03 -16.96
C ALA A 240 -22.62 -20.18 -15.58
N ALA A 241 -22.91 -21.30 -14.91
CA ALA A 241 -22.24 -21.70 -13.69
C ALA A 241 -20.71 -21.68 -13.83
N GLY A 242 -20.02 -21.08 -12.85
CA GLY A 242 -18.57 -20.92 -12.81
C GLY A 242 -18.03 -19.71 -13.58
N GLU A 243 -18.86 -19.00 -14.34
CA GLU A 243 -18.45 -17.75 -14.98
C GLU A 243 -18.34 -16.61 -13.97
N GLN A 244 -17.43 -15.67 -14.26
CA GLN A 244 -17.23 -14.45 -13.46
C GLN A 244 -17.94 -13.29 -14.13
N VAL A 245 -18.76 -12.59 -13.36
CA VAL A 245 -19.54 -11.43 -13.81
C VAL A 245 -19.27 -10.24 -12.91
N PRO A 246 -19.32 -9.00 -13.42
CA PRO A 246 -19.26 -7.82 -12.57
C PRO A 246 -20.36 -7.83 -11.50
N ARG A 247 -20.09 -7.25 -10.33
CA ARG A 247 -21.14 -7.00 -9.32
C ARG A 247 -22.28 -6.17 -9.92
N GLY A 248 -23.52 -6.49 -9.55
CA GLY A 248 -24.73 -5.85 -10.09
C GLY A 248 -25.11 -6.32 -11.50
N SER A 249 -24.43 -7.32 -12.06
CA SER A 249 -24.85 -7.93 -13.32
C SER A 249 -26.13 -8.72 -13.15
N THR A 250 -26.95 -8.76 -14.20
CA THR A 250 -28.17 -9.58 -14.23
C THR A 250 -27.87 -10.97 -14.76
N VAL A 251 -28.28 -12.00 -14.01
CA VAL A 251 -28.25 -13.41 -14.44
C VAL A 251 -29.66 -13.80 -14.88
N SER A 252 -29.77 -14.27 -16.12
CA SER A 252 -30.99 -14.88 -16.65
C SER A 252 -31.14 -16.29 -16.12
N VAL A 253 -32.31 -16.60 -15.57
CA VAL A 253 -32.58 -17.89 -14.92
C VAL A 253 -33.74 -18.57 -15.61
N GLY A 254 -33.47 -19.66 -16.30
CA GLY A 254 -34.49 -20.47 -16.95
C GLY A 254 -35.29 -21.30 -15.96
N VAL A 255 -36.58 -21.01 -15.80
CA VAL A 255 -37.47 -21.72 -14.87
C VAL A 255 -38.47 -22.55 -15.65
N SER A 256 -38.57 -23.84 -15.32
CA SER A 256 -39.55 -24.71 -15.96
C SER A 256 -40.97 -24.37 -15.49
N LYS A 257 -41.93 -24.31 -16.41
CA LYS A 257 -43.38 -24.29 -16.14
C LYS A 257 -43.97 -25.71 -16.04
N GLY A 258 -43.12 -26.74 -16.13
CA GLY A 258 -43.50 -28.12 -16.31
C GLY A 258 -43.94 -28.42 -17.75
N PRO A 259 -44.49 -29.63 -18.00
CA PRO A 259 -44.99 -30.00 -19.31
C PRO A 259 -46.13 -29.09 -19.76
N PRO A 260 -46.28 -28.82 -21.07
CA PRO A 260 -47.40 -28.04 -21.57
C PRO A 260 -48.72 -28.70 -21.18
N THR A 261 -49.62 -27.92 -20.57
CA THR A 261 -50.94 -28.38 -20.16
C THR A 261 -52.02 -27.72 -21.01
N VAL A 262 -53.14 -28.42 -21.15
CA VAL A 262 -54.34 -27.98 -21.87
C VAL A 262 -55.56 -28.28 -20.99
N VAL A 263 -56.58 -27.43 -21.10
CA VAL A 263 -57.85 -27.64 -20.40
C VAL A 263 -58.73 -28.50 -21.29
N VAL A 264 -59.34 -29.55 -20.74
CA VAL A 264 -60.30 -30.37 -21.48
C VAL A 264 -61.51 -29.51 -21.84
N PRO A 265 -61.78 -29.24 -23.13
CA PRO A 265 -62.92 -28.43 -23.55
C PRO A 265 -64.24 -29.13 -23.20
N ASP A 266 -65.27 -28.33 -22.92
CA ASP A 266 -66.63 -28.85 -22.79
C ASP A 266 -67.20 -29.15 -24.18
N VAL A 267 -67.37 -30.43 -24.45
CA VAL A 267 -67.93 -30.97 -25.70
C VAL A 267 -69.32 -31.57 -25.48
N SER A 268 -69.95 -31.29 -24.33
CA SER A 268 -71.29 -31.78 -24.03
C SER A 268 -72.31 -31.24 -25.05
N GLY A 269 -73.21 -32.13 -25.49
CA GLY A 269 -74.20 -31.82 -26.53
C GLY A 269 -73.67 -31.82 -27.97
N MET A 270 -72.37 -32.08 -28.20
CA MET A 270 -71.81 -32.27 -29.55
C MET A 270 -71.99 -33.71 -30.03
N THR A 271 -71.91 -33.94 -31.34
CA THR A 271 -71.77 -35.30 -31.88
C THR A 271 -70.39 -35.87 -31.54
N VAL A 272 -70.23 -37.20 -31.57
CA VAL A 272 -68.93 -37.86 -31.28
C VAL A 272 -67.81 -37.37 -32.22
N VAL A 273 -68.12 -37.07 -33.48
CA VAL A 273 -67.15 -36.58 -34.46
C VAL A 273 -66.74 -35.14 -34.14
N GLU A 274 -67.70 -34.25 -33.90
CA GLU A 274 -67.41 -32.85 -33.53
C GLU A 274 -66.66 -32.76 -32.20
N ALA A 275 -67.03 -33.59 -31.23
CA ALA A 275 -66.33 -33.68 -29.95
C ALA A 275 -64.90 -34.19 -30.11
N ALA A 276 -64.68 -35.18 -30.98
CA ALA A 276 -63.33 -35.68 -31.27
C ALA A 276 -62.47 -34.59 -31.92
N ASP A 277 -62.99 -33.90 -32.94
CA ASP A 277 -62.31 -32.79 -33.61
C ASP A 277 -61.97 -31.66 -32.63
N ALA A 278 -62.89 -31.32 -31.72
CA ALA A 278 -62.67 -30.30 -30.70
C ALA A 278 -61.60 -30.68 -29.67
N LEU A 279 -61.58 -31.94 -29.23
CA LEU A 279 -60.56 -32.47 -28.31
C LEU A 279 -59.18 -32.53 -28.98
N GLU A 280 -59.11 -33.00 -30.23
CA GLU A 280 -57.86 -33.06 -31.00
C GLU A 280 -57.32 -31.66 -31.32
N ALA A 281 -58.19 -30.71 -31.66
CA ALA A 281 -57.81 -29.31 -31.85
C ALA A 281 -57.26 -28.67 -30.56
N ALA A 282 -57.75 -29.10 -29.40
CA ALA A 282 -57.19 -28.72 -28.10
C ALA A 282 -55.86 -29.43 -27.77
N GLY A 283 -55.37 -30.31 -28.64
CA GLY A 283 -54.13 -31.07 -28.46
C GLY A 283 -54.26 -32.26 -27.51
N LEU A 284 -55.47 -32.80 -27.36
CA LEU A 284 -55.77 -34.03 -26.62
C LEU A 284 -55.87 -35.22 -27.59
N VAL A 285 -55.77 -36.44 -27.09
CA VAL A 285 -55.88 -37.66 -27.91
C VAL A 285 -57.18 -38.36 -27.55
N VAL A 286 -58.04 -38.67 -28.52
CA VAL A 286 -59.26 -39.43 -28.22
C VAL A 286 -58.93 -40.92 -28.11
N SER A 287 -59.15 -41.51 -26.93
CA SER A 287 -58.89 -42.95 -26.69
C SER A 287 -60.06 -43.88 -27.03
N GLY A 288 -61.25 -43.31 -27.26
CA GLY A 288 -62.44 -44.05 -27.65
C GLY A 288 -63.74 -43.42 -27.15
N THR A 289 -64.85 -44.05 -27.51
CA THR A 289 -66.20 -43.64 -27.11
C THR A 289 -66.87 -44.73 -26.29
N GLN A 290 -67.39 -44.37 -25.12
CA GLN A 290 -68.20 -45.23 -24.27
C GLN A 290 -69.69 -44.89 -24.47
N GLY A 291 -70.50 -45.90 -24.78
CA GLY A 291 -71.92 -45.76 -25.12
C GLY A 291 -72.20 -45.84 -26.62
N SER A 292 -73.35 -45.33 -27.07
CA SER A 292 -73.76 -45.39 -28.48
C SER A 292 -73.15 -44.23 -29.28
N PRO A 293 -72.40 -44.50 -30.36
CA PRO A 293 -71.82 -43.44 -31.21
C PRO A 293 -72.86 -42.56 -31.94
N ARG A 294 -74.15 -42.94 -31.88
CA ARG A 294 -75.26 -42.19 -32.47
C ARG A 294 -75.88 -41.18 -31.51
N GLN A 295 -75.42 -41.13 -30.27
CA GLN A 295 -75.91 -40.21 -29.24
C GLN A 295 -74.92 -39.07 -29.04
N ASP A 296 -75.43 -37.94 -28.58
CA ASP A 296 -74.62 -36.78 -28.25
C ASP A 296 -73.76 -37.06 -27.01
N VAL A 297 -72.64 -36.35 -26.93
CA VAL A 297 -71.70 -36.46 -25.83
C VAL A 297 -72.35 -35.91 -24.55
N ALA A 298 -72.37 -36.74 -23.50
CA ALA A 298 -72.85 -36.33 -22.19
C ALA A 298 -71.70 -35.80 -21.31
N SER A 299 -70.53 -36.43 -21.41
CA SER A 299 -69.35 -36.04 -20.64
C SER A 299 -68.07 -36.62 -21.24
N THR A 300 -66.93 -36.22 -20.71
CA THR A 300 -65.61 -36.77 -21.03
C THR A 300 -64.94 -37.33 -19.78
N SER A 301 -64.00 -38.24 -19.96
CA SER A 301 -63.07 -38.66 -18.91
C SER A 301 -61.63 -38.56 -19.43
N PRO A 302 -60.78 -37.67 -18.87
CA PRO A 302 -61.04 -36.69 -17.80
C PRO A 302 -62.17 -35.70 -18.09
N ALA A 303 -62.81 -35.19 -17.04
CA ALA A 303 -63.99 -34.30 -17.13
C ALA A 303 -63.66 -32.96 -17.81
N ALA A 304 -64.67 -32.36 -18.45
CA ALA A 304 -64.56 -31.01 -19.00
C ALA A 304 -64.11 -30.01 -17.90
N GLY A 305 -63.25 -29.06 -18.28
CA GLY A 305 -62.65 -28.10 -17.36
C GLY A 305 -61.45 -28.62 -16.56
N THR A 306 -61.09 -29.91 -16.67
CA THR A 306 -59.88 -30.43 -16.02
C THR A 306 -58.62 -30.03 -16.79
N THR A 307 -57.56 -29.65 -16.08
CA THR A 307 -56.24 -29.36 -16.68
C THR A 307 -55.41 -30.63 -16.77
N VAL A 308 -55.03 -31.02 -17.98
CA VAL A 308 -54.25 -32.23 -18.25
C VAL A 308 -53.03 -31.90 -19.11
N LYS A 309 -52.06 -32.81 -19.21
CA LYS A 309 -50.91 -32.62 -20.12
C LYS A 309 -51.40 -32.62 -21.57
N LYS A 310 -50.77 -31.82 -22.42
CA LYS A 310 -50.98 -31.94 -23.86
C LYS A 310 -50.68 -33.38 -24.31
N GLY A 311 -51.53 -33.93 -25.18
CA GLY A 311 -51.46 -35.33 -25.62
C GLY A 311 -52.12 -36.34 -24.67
N THR A 312 -52.77 -35.89 -23.59
CA THR A 312 -53.51 -36.79 -22.69
C THR A 312 -54.67 -37.46 -23.42
N SER A 313 -54.86 -38.75 -23.16
CA SER A 313 -55.99 -39.53 -23.67
C SER A 313 -57.31 -39.14 -22.98
N VAL A 314 -58.32 -38.79 -23.77
CA VAL A 314 -59.68 -38.46 -23.34
C VAL A 314 -60.67 -39.46 -23.93
N THR A 315 -61.51 -40.03 -23.08
CA THR A 315 -62.62 -40.91 -23.48
C THR A 315 -63.90 -40.09 -23.56
N ILE A 316 -64.63 -40.21 -24.67
CA ILE A 316 -65.92 -39.57 -24.88
C ILE A 316 -67.01 -40.47 -24.27
N ILE A 317 -67.86 -39.94 -23.41
CA ILE A 317 -68.98 -40.66 -22.81
C ILE A 317 -70.28 -40.11 -23.39
N THR A 318 -70.98 -40.94 -24.14
CA THR A 318 -72.28 -40.61 -24.73
C THR A 318 -73.40 -40.91 -23.75
N GLY A 319 -74.47 -40.11 -23.77
CA GLY A 319 -75.57 -40.25 -22.82
C GLY A 319 -76.36 -41.54 -23.05
N GLY A 320 -76.17 -42.54 -22.21
CA GLY A 320 -77.02 -43.74 -22.21
C GLY A 320 -78.48 -43.35 -21.95
N ALA A 321 -79.41 -43.96 -22.68
CA ALA A 321 -80.83 -43.84 -22.40
C ALA A 321 -81.07 -44.07 -20.91
N ASN A 322 -81.61 -43.06 -20.21
CA ASN A 322 -82.24 -43.28 -18.92
C ASN A 322 -83.35 -44.31 -19.15
N ASN A 323 -83.10 -45.56 -18.76
CA ASN A 323 -84.16 -46.46 -18.37
C ASN A 323 -84.64 -45.97 -17.00
N ASP A 324 -85.47 -44.94 -16.98
CA ASP A 324 -86.35 -44.67 -15.85
C ASP A 324 -87.77 -45.08 -16.28
N ASP A 325 -88.32 -46.01 -15.51
CA ASP A 325 -89.64 -46.69 -15.60
C ASP A 325 -90.83 -45.80 -16.00
#